data_AF-A0A0X8HUZ0-F1
#
_entry.id   AF-A0A0X8HUZ0-F1
#
_cell.length_a   1.000
_cell.length_b   1.000
_cell.length_c   1.000
_cell.angle_alpha   90.00
_cell.angle_beta   90.00
_cell.angle_gamma   90.00
#
_symmetry.space_group_name_H-M   'P 1'
#
loop_
_entity.id
_entity.type
_entity.pdbx_description
1 polymer ?
#
loop_
_entity_poly.entity_id
_entity_poly.type
_entity_poly.pdbx_seq_one_letter_code
_entity_poly.pdbx_strand_id
1 'polypeptide(L)'
;MSAKYYNSVRKLMLTKCLNREFDELLKLVKDTDVRHFNTHFLQIYLSRAVQEGHTESAKYIFNKFVLRHKFMIVRPNVLCQLANLVYYDGKTSFLDSLWRSYLMYFRNLSGPDWDRTKYHLLKLRIESFARCDVSFQKKWIKLLETMDEVIPNQPLSVWDFPNMTSSLKTYHAGALHNMLFDKFANIATNDQAIVLLLDMILLQTHVDEQFKLQLFQRFVQEAQYDKEKSLNNSITILLYQLSPEKCKRLIEYLVSKQIAISPKNGRLYQSKFQDVALAN
;
A
#
# COMPACT_ATOMS: atom_id res chain seq x y z
N MET A 1 -4.50 1.31 49.13
CA MET A 1 -5.47 2.05 48.30
C MET A 1 -6.69 1.17 48.05
N SER A 2 -7.91 1.69 48.19
CA SER A 2 -9.14 0.88 48.18
C SER A 2 -9.66 0.61 46.75
N ALA A 3 -10.40 -0.50 46.56
CA ALA A 3 -11.04 -0.84 45.28
C ALA A 3 -11.97 0.27 44.73
N LYS A 4 -12.55 1.07 45.63
CA LYS A 4 -13.41 2.21 45.29
C LYS A 4 -12.65 3.32 44.54
N TYR A 5 -11.39 3.58 44.93
CA TYR A 5 -10.52 4.54 44.25
C TYR A 5 -10.25 4.14 42.80
N TYR A 6 -9.92 2.86 42.56
CA TYR A 6 -9.62 2.36 41.23
C TYR A 6 -10.83 2.34 40.29
N ASN A 7 -12.04 2.09 40.83
CA ASN A 7 -13.26 2.20 40.03
C ASN A 7 -13.54 3.65 39.60
N SER A 8 -13.26 4.64 40.47
CA SER A 8 -13.38 6.05 40.11
C SER A 8 -12.37 6.46 39.04
N VAL A 9 -11.11 6.02 39.14
CA VAL A 9 -10.07 6.30 38.14
C VAL A 9 -10.41 5.69 36.78
N ARG A 10 -10.91 4.45 36.74
CA ARG A 10 -11.35 3.80 35.49
C ARG A 10 -12.52 4.54 34.82
N LYS A 11 -13.50 4.99 35.61
CA LYS A 11 -14.62 5.78 35.08
C LYS A 11 -14.13 7.10 34.49
N LEU A 12 -13.22 7.79 35.19
CA LEU A 12 -12.59 9.01 34.69
C LEU A 12 -11.85 8.77 33.38
N MET A 13 -11.01 7.73 33.30
CA MET A 13 -10.28 7.37 32.07
C MET A 13 -11.22 7.11 30.89
N LEU A 14 -12.32 6.38 31.12
CA LEU A 14 -13.30 6.10 30.08
C LEU A 14 -14.02 7.38 29.62
N THR A 15 -14.43 8.24 30.56
CA THR A 15 -15.03 9.53 30.24
C THR A 15 -14.08 10.39 29.38
N LYS A 16 -12.81 10.53 29.78
CA LYS A 16 -11.81 11.26 29.00
C LYS A 16 -11.62 10.67 27.60
N CYS A 17 -11.61 9.34 27.49
CA CYS A 17 -11.51 8.66 26.21
C CYS A 17 -12.71 8.95 25.29
N LEU A 18 -13.92 8.98 25.84
CA LEU A 18 -15.15 9.26 25.09
C LEU A 18 -15.27 10.74 24.70
N ASN A 19 -14.76 11.64 25.54
CA ASN A 19 -14.70 13.09 25.28
C ASN A 19 -13.53 13.50 24.37
N ARG A 20 -12.70 12.55 23.91
CA ARG A 20 -11.50 12.80 23.08
C ARG A 20 -10.42 13.64 23.77
N GLU A 21 -10.38 13.64 25.09
CA GLU A 21 -9.37 14.32 25.91
C GLU A 21 -8.08 13.48 25.99
N PHE A 22 -7.48 13.16 24.84
CA PHE A 22 -6.43 12.12 24.74
C PHE A 22 -5.10 12.49 25.39
N ASP A 23 -4.70 13.76 25.39
CA ASP A 23 -3.47 14.22 26.05
C ASP A 23 -3.54 14.04 27.57
N GLU A 24 -4.66 14.45 28.17
CA GLU A 24 -4.89 14.30 29.60
C GLU A 24 -5.07 12.83 29.99
N LEU A 25 -5.78 12.07 29.16
CA LEU A 25 -5.91 10.63 29.33
C LEU A 25 -4.55 9.95 29.29
N LEU A 26 -3.67 10.32 28.35
CA LEU A 26 -2.35 9.74 28.22
C LEU A 26 -1.49 9.99 29.46
N LYS A 27 -1.55 11.19 30.05
CA LYS A 27 -0.88 11.51 31.33
C LYS A 27 -1.37 10.57 32.43
N LEU A 28 -2.69 10.48 32.61
CA LEU A 28 -3.30 9.62 33.61
C LEU A 28 -2.95 8.13 33.41
N VAL A 29 -2.88 7.68 32.17
CA VAL A 29 -2.53 6.30 31.81
C VAL A 29 -1.04 6.01 32.04
N LYS A 30 -0.16 7.01 31.88
CA LYS A 30 1.27 6.89 32.20
C LYS A 30 1.51 6.68 33.69
N ASP A 31 0.75 7.39 34.52
CA ASP A 31 0.90 7.39 35.98
C ASP A 31 0.21 6.21 36.67
N THR A 32 -0.64 5.48 35.95
CA THR A 32 -1.37 4.33 36.51
C THR A 32 -0.57 3.03 36.36
N ASP A 33 -0.52 2.23 37.42
CA ASP A 33 0.09 0.89 37.43
C ASP A 33 -0.66 -0.07 36.49
N VAL A 34 0.11 -0.89 35.77
CA VAL A 34 -0.37 -1.86 34.78
C VAL A 34 -1.47 -2.78 35.33
N ARG A 35 -1.37 -3.16 36.61
CA ARG A 35 -2.32 -4.06 37.29
C ARG A 35 -3.74 -3.51 37.38
N HIS A 36 -3.93 -2.20 37.20
CA HIS A 36 -5.23 -1.56 37.28
C HIS A 36 -5.95 -1.43 35.93
N PHE A 37 -5.28 -1.73 34.82
CA PHE A 37 -5.92 -1.73 33.51
C PHE A 37 -6.67 -3.03 33.24
N ASN A 38 -7.73 -2.94 32.46
CA ASN A 38 -8.38 -4.10 31.87
C ASN A 38 -8.25 -4.02 30.33
N THR A 39 -8.27 -5.18 29.69
CA THR A 39 -8.06 -5.29 28.23
C THR A 39 -9.15 -4.56 27.45
N HIS A 40 -10.40 -4.55 27.94
CA HIS A 40 -11.52 -3.91 27.26
C HIS A 40 -11.33 -2.39 27.11
N PHE A 41 -10.96 -1.70 28.20
CA PHE A 41 -10.65 -0.27 28.16
C PHE A 41 -9.47 0.02 27.23
N LEU A 42 -8.39 -0.77 27.32
CA LEU A 42 -7.22 -0.59 26.46
C LEU A 42 -7.56 -0.76 24.97
N GLN A 43 -8.44 -1.70 24.64
CA GLN A 43 -8.94 -1.88 23.26
C GLN A 43 -9.75 -0.68 22.79
N ILE A 44 -10.66 -0.17 23.63
CA ILE A 44 -11.43 1.05 23.32
C ILE A 44 -10.50 2.23 23.12
N TYR A 45 -9.58 2.46 24.06
CA TYR A 45 -8.67 3.60 24.02
C TYR A 45 -7.75 3.52 22.79
N LEU A 46 -7.15 2.37 22.50
CA LEU A 46 -6.34 2.22 21.29
C LEU A 46 -7.16 2.49 20.04
N SER A 47 -8.37 1.91 19.93
CA SER A 47 -9.22 2.08 18.75
C SER A 47 -9.62 3.54 18.56
N ARG A 48 -10.00 4.24 19.64
CA ARG A 48 -10.38 5.66 19.61
C ARG A 48 -9.19 6.56 19.32
N ALA A 49 -8.04 6.34 19.95
CA ALA A 49 -6.82 7.10 19.68
C ALA A 49 -6.40 6.98 18.21
N VAL A 50 -6.50 5.77 17.63
CA VAL A 50 -6.21 5.54 16.22
C VAL A 50 -7.22 6.22 15.30
N GLN A 51 -8.53 6.10 15.59
CA GLN A 51 -9.60 6.74 14.81
C GLN A 51 -9.48 8.27 14.78
N GLU A 52 -9.11 8.86 15.91
CA GLU A 52 -9.00 10.32 16.08
C GLU A 52 -7.59 10.85 15.74
N GLY A 53 -6.70 9.98 15.24
CA GLY A 53 -5.36 10.39 14.80
C GLY A 53 -4.40 10.77 15.92
N HIS A 54 -4.66 10.37 17.17
CA HIS A 54 -3.81 10.70 18.31
C HIS A 54 -2.62 9.75 18.44
N THR A 55 -1.59 9.99 17.62
CA THR A 55 -0.42 9.12 17.42
C THR A 55 0.32 8.77 18.70
N GLU A 56 0.49 9.73 19.62
CA GLU A 56 1.24 9.52 20.87
C GLU A 56 0.54 8.53 21.81
N SER A 57 -0.79 8.63 21.95
CA SER A 57 -1.56 7.64 22.71
C SER A 57 -1.51 6.27 22.06
N ALA A 58 -1.72 6.19 20.75
CA ALA A 58 -1.75 4.92 20.04
C ALA A 58 -0.41 4.17 20.15
N LYS A 59 0.70 4.87 19.92
CA LYS A 59 2.06 4.34 20.09
C LYS A 59 2.33 3.91 21.52
N TYR A 60 1.97 4.75 22.50
CA TYR A 60 2.19 4.43 23.91
C TYR A 60 1.45 3.14 24.31
N ILE A 61 0.17 3.04 23.97
CA ILE A 61 -0.64 1.87 24.30
C ILE A 61 -0.10 0.62 23.62
N PHE A 62 0.25 0.70 22.35
CA PHE A 62 0.82 -0.42 21.62
C PHE A 62 2.15 -0.88 22.23
N ASN A 63 3.10 0.04 22.46
CA ASN A 63 4.40 -0.32 23.01
C ASN A 63 4.30 -0.89 24.42
N LYS A 64 3.54 -0.26 25.32
CA LYS A 64 3.42 -0.69 26.71
C LYS A 64 2.61 -1.98 26.80
N PHE A 65 1.40 -2.01 26.27
CA PHE A 65 0.44 -3.08 26.56
C PHE A 65 0.43 -4.20 25.52
N VAL A 66 0.85 -3.97 24.28
CA VAL A 66 0.89 -5.02 23.24
C VAL A 66 2.27 -5.65 23.18
N LEU A 67 3.34 -4.84 23.06
CA LEU A 67 4.70 -5.37 22.91
C LEU A 67 5.33 -5.78 24.25
N ARG A 68 5.40 -4.86 25.23
CA ARG A 68 6.13 -5.09 26.48
C ARG A 68 5.38 -6.03 27.43
N HIS A 69 4.12 -5.74 27.73
CA HIS A 69 3.35 -6.51 28.70
C HIS A 69 2.52 -7.65 28.07
N LYS A 70 2.36 -7.69 26.75
CA LYS A 70 1.55 -8.70 26.03
C LYS A 70 0.15 -8.88 26.61
N PHE A 71 -0.43 -7.79 27.09
CA PHE A 71 -1.70 -7.75 27.82
C PHE A 71 -2.92 -7.69 26.89
N MET A 72 -2.69 -7.38 25.61
CA MET A 72 -3.71 -7.18 24.60
C MET A 72 -3.24 -7.67 23.23
N ILE A 73 -4.12 -8.39 22.54
CA ILE A 73 -4.02 -8.67 21.10
C ILE A 73 -4.80 -7.58 20.37
N VAL A 74 -4.17 -6.95 19.38
CA VAL A 74 -4.79 -5.89 18.57
C VAL A 74 -5.50 -6.51 17.37
N ARG A 75 -6.74 -6.09 17.13
CA ARG A 75 -7.51 -6.57 15.98
C ARG A 75 -6.85 -6.11 14.65
N PRO A 76 -6.92 -6.93 13.58
CA PRO A 76 -6.35 -6.61 12.27
C PRO A 76 -6.71 -5.23 11.72
N ASN A 77 -7.98 -4.86 11.78
CA ASN A 77 -8.45 -3.55 11.31
C ASN A 77 -7.81 -2.38 12.06
N VAL A 78 -7.65 -2.50 13.39
CA VAL A 78 -6.98 -1.50 14.22
C VAL A 78 -5.48 -1.46 13.92
N LEU A 79 -4.85 -2.61 13.65
CA LEU A 79 -3.46 -2.66 13.18
C LEU A 79 -3.27 -1.90 11.86
N CYS A 80 -4.16 -2.11 10.87
CA CYS A 80 -4.10 -1.38 9.60
C CYS A 80 -4.30 0.13 9.77
N GLN A 81 -5.25 0.54 10.61
CA GLN A 81 -5.48 1.97 10.90
C GLN A 81 -4.28 2.58 11.63
N LEU A 82 -3.71 1.89 12.62
CA LEU A 82 -2.50 2.32 13.30
C LEU A 82 -1.31 2.40 12.33
N ALA A 83 -1.18 1.45 11.41
CA ALA A 83 -0.15 1.46 10.37
C ALA A 83 -0.28 2.69 9.47
N ASN A 84 -1.50 3.05 9.03
CA ASN A 84 -1.73 4.29 8.29
C ASN A 84 -1.29 5.51 9.10
N LEU A 85 -1.74 5.59 10.36
CA LEU A 85 -1.43 6.72 11.24
C LEU A 85 0.09 6.94 11.38
N VAL A 86 0.84 5.88 11.69
CA VAL A 86 2.31 6.00 11.87
C VAL A 86 3.05 6.21 10.55
N TYR A 87 2.51 5.71 9.44
CA TYR A 87 3.06 5.96 8.10
C TYR A 87 2.97 7.44 7.74
N TYR A 88 1.83 8.09 8.00
CA TYR A 88 1.68 9.53 7.74
C TYR A 88 2.42 10.40 8.76
N ASP A 89 2.59 9.95 10.01
CA ASP A 89 3.42 10.61 11.04
C ASP A 89 4.95 10.41 10.84
N GLY A 90 5.36 9.70 9.78
CA GLY A 90 6.77 9.46 9.45
C GLY A 90 7.50 8.50 10.40
N LYS A 91 6.78 7.74 11.24
CA LYS A 91 7.36 6.79 12.20
C LYS A 91 7.55 5.40 11.57
N THR A 92 8.36 5.35 10.52
CA THR A 92 8.59 4.19 9.65
C THR A 92 9.01 2.93 10.40
N SER A 93 9.91 3.05 11.38
CA SER A 93 10.41 1.94 12.21
C SER A 93 9.30 1.24 13.03
N PHE A 94 8.18 1.92 13.27
CA PHE A 94 7.05 1.36 14.00
C PHE A 94 6.28 0.34 13.17
N LEU A 95 6.28 0.45 11.84
CA LEU A 95 5.56 -0.46 10.94
C LEU A 95 6.08 -1.90 11.04
N ASP A 96 7.37 -2.09 11.25
CA ASP A 96 7.95 -3.42 11.47
C ASP A 96 7.44 -4.06 12.77
N SER A 97 7.24 -3.26 13.82
CA SER A 97 6.67 -3.74 15.08
C SER A 97 5.20 -4.16 14.89
N LEU A 98 4.44 -3.42 14.09
CA LEU A 98 3.06 -3.77 13.74
C LEU A 98 3.00 -5.09 12.97
N TRP A 99 3.87 -5.26 11.99
CA TRP A 99 3.94 -6.49 11.20
C TRP A 99 4.36 -7.71 12.03
N ARG A 100 5.35 -7.56 12.91
CA ARG A 100 5.74 -8.63 13.85
C ARG A 100 4.59 -9.03 14.76
N SER A 101 3.84 -8.05 15.26
CA SER A 101 2.64 -8.30 16.07
C SER A 101 1.58 -9.06 15.26
N TYR A 102 1.34 -8.66 14.00
CA TYR A 102 0.44 -9.40 13.12
C TYR A 102 0.88 -10.86 12.94
N LEU A 103 2.15 -11.09 12.62
CA LEU A 103 2.69 -12.44 12.44
C LEU A 103 2.61 -13.29 13.71
N MET A 104 2.80 -12.69 14.89
CA MET A 104 2.74 -13.40 16.17
C MET A 104 1.36 -14.03 16.42
N TYR A 105 0.27 -13.36 16.02
CA TYR A 105 -1.08 -13.79 16.36
C TYR A 105 -1.90 -14.30 15.17
N PHE A 106 -1.58 -13.89 13.95
CA PHE A 106 -2.44 -14.09 12.77
C PHE A 106 -1.74 -14.72 11.56
N ARG A 107 -0.46 -15.12 11.66
CA ARG A 107 0.32 -15.65 10.52
C ARG A 107 -0.36 -16.83 9.79
N ASN A 108 -1.02 -17.70 10.55
CA ASN A 108 -1.61 -18.94 10.04
C ASN A 108 -3.05 -18.75 9.56
N LEU A 109 -3.60 -17.54 9.67
CA LEU A 109 -4.96 -17.24 9.22
C LEU A 109 -4.92 -16.87 7.73
N SER A 110 -5.91 -17.38 7.00
CA SER A 110 -6.10 -17.18 5.57
C SER A 110 -7.55 -16.81 5.27
N GLY A 111 -7.76 -16.21 4.11
CA GLY A 111 -9.05 -15.74 3.64
C GLY A 111 -9.06 -14.23 3.37
N PRO A 112 -10.11 -13.73 2.68
CA PRO A 112 -10.09 -12.41 2.07
C PRO A 112 -9.71 -11.27 3.01
N ASP A 113 -10.25 -11.26 4.23
CA ASP A 113 -9.98 -10.21 5.22
C ASP A 113 -8.55 -10.27 5.77
N TRP A 114 -8.02 -11.47 5.98
CA TRP A 114 -6.67 -11.68 6.46
C TRP A 114 -5.64 -11.33 5.40
N ASP A 115 -5.89 -11.71 4.15
CA ASP A 115 -5.02 -11.41 3.03
C ASP A 115 -5.03 -9.91 2.71
N ARG A 116 -6.18 -9.25 2.80
CA ARG A 116 -6.29 -7.79 2.71
C ARG A 116 -5.50 -7.09 3.82
N THR A 117 -5.54 -7.63 5.04
CA THR A 117 -4.74 -7.09 6.16
C THR A 117 -3.24 -7.25 5.89
N LYS A 118 -2.79 -8.44 5.46
CA LYS A 118 -1.38 -8.70 5.10
C LYS A 118 -0.93 -7.73 4.03
N TYR A 119 -1.67 -7.65 2.93
CA TYR A 119 -1.40 -6.73 1.82
C TYR A 119 -1.26 -5.29 2.31
N HIS A 120 -2.21 -4.80 3.10
CA HIS A 120 -2.21 -3.42 3.59
C HIS A 120 -0.98 -3.11 4.46
N LEU A 121 -0.63 -4.01 5.40
CA LEU A 121 0.55 -3.83 6.26
C LEU A 121 1.86 -3.88 5.47
N LEU A 122 1.99 -4.83 4.53
CA LEU A 122 3.18 -4.98 3.70
C LEU A 122 3.35 -3.82 2.72
N LYS A 123 2.25 -3.37 2.10
CA LYS A 123 2.22 -2.16 1.26
C LYS A 123 2.82 -0.96 1.98
N LEU A 124 2.32 -0.66 3.19
CA LEU A 124 2.81 0.49 3.95
C LEU A 124 4.28 0.36 4.33
N ARG A 125 4.76 -0.86 4.62
CA ARG A 125 6.19 -1.11 4.88
C ARG A 125 7.05 -0.83 3.66
N ILE A 126 6.63 -1.27 2.47
CA ILE A 126 7.32 -1.01 1.21
C ILE A 126 7.32 0.48 0.89
N GLU A 127 6.16 1.12 0.95
CA GLU A 127 6.03 2.55 0.65
C GLU A 127 6.81 3.42 1.64
N SER A 128 6.85 3.00 2.90
CA SER A 128 7.67 3.62 3.92
C SER A 128 9.17 3.49 3.60
N PHE A 129 9.62 2.34 3.13
CA PHE A 129 11.01 2.13 2.69
C PHE A 129 11.31 2.91 1.40
N ALA A 130 10.32 3.05 0.52
CA ALA A 130 10.44 3.79 -0.74
C ALA A 130 10.64 5.30 -0.54
N ARG A 131 10.26 5.84 0.63
CA ARG A 131 10.58 7.23 1.04
C ARG A 131 12.04 7.43 1.43
N CYS A 132 12.78 6.37 1.75
CA CYS A 132 14.19 6.48 2.07
C CYS A 132 15.01 6.83 0.83
N ASP A 133 16.13 7.52 1.05
CA ASP A 133 17.10 7.86 0.00
C ASP A 133 17.97 6.65 -0.34
N VAL A 134 17.37 5.72 -1.09
CA VAL A 134 18.01 4.50 -1.61
C VAL A 134 17.63 4.30 -3.06
N SER A 135 18.47 3.59 -3.82
CA SER A 135 18.23 3.36 -5.25
C SER A 135 16.93 2.58 -5.51
N PHE A 136 16.31 2.82 -6.67
CA PHE A 136 15.11 2.08 -7.07
C PHE A 136 15.33 0.57 -7.03
N GLN A 137 16.50 0.09 -7.47
CA GLN A 137 16.83 -1.34 -7.44
C GLN A 137 16.72 -1.94 -6.03
N LYS A 138 17.21 -1.26 -4.99
CA LYS A 138 17.08 -1.74 -3.61
C LYS A 138 15.61 -1.74 -3.17
N LYS A 139 14.85 -0.72 -3.57
CA LYS A 139 13.40 -0.63 -3.30
C LYS A 139 12.63 -1.76 -3.99
N TRP A 140 12.99 -2.08 -5.23
CA TRP A 140 12.40 -3.13 -6.03
C TRP A 140 12.64 -4.52 -5.42
N ILE A 141 13.89 -4.83 -5.10
CA ILE A 141 14.25 -6.08 -4.41
C ILE A 141 13.46 -6.21 -3.10
N LYS A 142 13.34 -5.11 -2.34
CA LYS A 142 12.56 -5.13 -1.11
C LYS A 142 11.08 -5.42 -1.35
N LEU A 143 10.50 -4.91 -2.43
CA LEU A 143 9.12 -5.21 -2.82
C LEU A 143 8.97 -6.70 -3.14
N LEU A 144 9.89 -7.28 -3.89
CA LEU A 144 9.88 -8.71 -4.23
C LEU A 144 9.96 -9.57 -2.96
N GLU A 145 10.98 -9.37 -2.11
CA GLU A 145 11.13 -10.09 -0.84
C GLU A 145 9.92 -9.96 0.10
N THR A 146 9.17 -8.86 0.01
CA THR A 146 8.11 -8.54 0.99
C THR A 146 6.71 -8.90 0.50
N MET A 147 6.42 -8.79 -0.80
CA MET A 147 5.09 -9.04 -1.37
C MET A 147 5.08 -10.30 -2.22
N ASP A 148 6.09 -10.47 -3.07
CA ASP A 148 6.16 -11.59 -3.99
C ASP A 148 6.24 -12.92 -3.23
N GLU A 149 7.16 -13.00 -2.27
CA GLU A 149 7.33 -14.20 -1.45
C GLU A 149 6.18 -14.44 -0.47
N VAL A 150 5.58 -13.36 0.08
CA VAL A 150 4.62 -13.47 1.20
C VAL A 150 3.17 -13.60 0.72
N ILE A 151 2.81 -12.97 -0.40
CA ILE A 151 1.47 -12.96 -0.99
C ILE A 151 1.52 -13.06 -2.53
N PRO A 152 2.04 -14.18 -3.08
CA PRO A 152 2.33 -14.32 -4.52
C PRO A 152 1.10 -14.21 -5.43
N ASN A 153 -0.11 -14.49 -4.91
CA ASN A 153 -1.34 -14.48 -5.71
C ASN A 153 -2.17 -13.19 -5.55
N GLN A 154 -1.71 -12.21 -4.78
CA GLN A 154 -2.45 -10.96 -4.60
C GLN A 154 -2.23 -10.02 -5.80
N PRO A 155 -3.31 -9.49 -6.42
CA PRO A 155 -3.17 -8.48 -7.47
C PRO A 155 -2.51 -7.23 -6.90
N LEU A 156 -1.43 -6.79 -7.56
CA LEU A 156 -0.73 -5.56 -7.20
C LEU A 156 -1.27 -4.39 -8.04
N SER A 157 -1.42 -3.24 -7.41
CA SER A 157 -1.88 -2.02 -8.08
C SER A 157 -0.80 -0.94 -8.00
N VAL A 158 -0.46 -0.31 -9.11
CA VAL A 158 0.51 0.79 -9.12
C VAL A 158 0.09 1.97 -8.24
N TRP A 159 -1.22 2.17 -8.08
CA TRP A 159 -1.81 3.24 -7.25
C TRP A 159 -1.57 3.03 -5.75
N ASP A 160 -1.24 1.81 -5.34
CA ASP A 160 -0.85 1.50 -3.97
C ASP A 160 0.60 1.86 -3.66
N PHE A 161 1.42 2.15 -4.69
CA PHE A 161 2.86 2.37 -4.56
C PHE A 161 3.35 3.72 -5.13
N PRO A 162 2.82 4.86 -4.65
CA PRO A 162 3.17 6.18 -5.18
C PRO A 162 4.64 6.57 -4.95
N ASN A 163 5.27 6.22 -3.81
CA ASN A 163 6.67 6.55 -3.53
C ASN A 163 7.63 5.65 -4.31
N MET A 164 7.28 4.37 -4.50
CA MET A 164 8.01 3.50 -5.43
C MET A 164 7.98 4.09 -6.84
N THR A 165 6.78 4.44 -7.32
CA THR A 165 6.59 5.01 -8.66
C THR A 165 7.36 6.32 -8.83
N SER A 166 7.33 7.20 -7.82
CA SER A 166 8.03 8.48 -7.90
C SER A 166 9.56 8.34 -7.91
N SER A 167 10.10 7.26 -7.33
CA SER A 167 11.53 7.02 -7.31
C SER A 167 12.12 6.64 -8.68
N LEU A 168 11.29 6.39 -9.69
CA LEU A 168 11.71 6.21 -11.09
C LEU A 168 11.90 7.52 -11.85
N LYS A 169 11.47 8.67 -11.31
CA LYS A 169 11.44 9.96 -12.04
C LYS A 169 12.81 10.43 -12.55
N THR A 170 13.90 10.00 -11.92
CA THR A 170 15.27 10.41 -12.29
C THR A 170 15.91 9.49 -13.33
N TYR A 171 15.26 8.38 -13.69
CA TYR A 171 15.81 7.43 -14.64
C TYR A 171 15.41 7.80 -16.08
N HIS A 172 16.39 7.79 -16.98
CA HIS A 172 16.15 8.00 -18.41
C HIS A 172 15.53 6.75 -19.05
N ALA A 173 14.92 6.93 -20.23
CA ALA A 173 14.18 5.88 -20.94
C ALA A 173 14.98 4.58 -21.14
N GLY A 174 16.24 4.67 -21.56
CA GLY A 174 17.12 3.50 -21.73
C GLY A 174 17.33 2.69 -20.44
N ALA A 175 17.54 3.37 -19.30
CA ALA A 175 17.64 2.66 -18.01
C ALA A 175 16.33 1.98 -17.61
N LEU A 176 15.18 2.60 -17.88
CA LEU A 176 13.86 2.01 -17.58
C LEU A 176 13.60 0.76 -18.44
N HIS A 177 13.98 0.81 -19.72
CA HIS A 177 13.94 -0.34 -20.62
C HIS A 177 14.79 -1.51 -20.08
N ASN A 178 16.06 -1.25 -19.78
CA ASN A 178 16.96 -2.29 -19.26
C ASN A 178 16.49 -2.85 -17.91
N MET A 179 15.82 -2.05 -17.07
CA MET A 179 15.23 -2.53 -15.83
C MET A 179 14.12 -3.55 -16.08
N LEU A 180 13.23 -3.26 -17.04
CA LEU A 180 12.07 -4.09 -17.32
C LEU A 180 12.44 -5.42 -18.00
N PHE A 181 13.38 -5.40 -18.96
CA PHE A 181 13.68 -6.57 -19.78
C PHE A 181 14.94 -7.35 -19.38
N ASP A 182 15.93 -6.69 -18.79
CA ASP A 182 17.22 -7.36 -18.49
C ASP A 182 17.41 -7.60 -17.00
N LYS A 183 17.29 -6.55 -16.18
CA LYS A 183 17.70 -6.62 -14.76
C LYS A 183 16.69 -7.33 -13.87
N PHE A 184 15.40 -7.12 -14.10
CA PHE A 184 14.35 -7.59 -13.17
C PHE A 184 13.43 -8.66 -13.74
N ALA A 185 13.51 -8.93 -15.04
CA ALA A 185 12.67 -9.92 -15.72
C ALA A 185 12.76 -11.33 -15.10
N ASN A 186 13.92 -11.70 -14.55
CA ASN A 186 14.18 -13.06 -14.03
C ASN A 186 14.09 -13.18 -12.49
N ILE A 187 13.73 -12.11 -11.77
CA ILE A 187 13.78 -12.09 -10.30
C ILE A 187 12.37 -12.22 -9.67
N ALA A 188 11.32 -11.84 -10.38
CA ALA A 188 9.96 -11.93 -9.87
C ALA A 188 9.41 -13.35 -9.97
N THR A 189 8.82 -13.86 -8.88
CA THR A 189 8.05 -15.11 -8.84
C THR A 189 6.54 -14.86 -9.06
N ASN A 190 6.08 -13.62 -8.90
CA ASN A 190 4.71 -13.19 -9.12
C ASN A 190 4.63 -12.46 -10.46
N ASP A 191 3.88 -13.04 -11.39
CA ASP A 191 3.61 -12.47 -12.72
C ASP A 191 3.07 -11.03 -12.68
N GLN A 192 2.42 -10.63 -11.58
CA GLN A 192 1.91 -9.27 -11.40
C GLN A 192 3.00 -8.26 -11.02
N ALA A 193 4.13 -8.70 -10.45
CA ALA A 193 5.21 -7.79 -10.06
C ALA A 193 5.87 -7.17 -11.29
N ILE A 194 6.12 -7.94 -12.35
CA ILE A 194 6.71 -7.37 -13.57
C ILE A 194 5.73 -6.43 -14.30
N VAL A 195 4.44 -6.72 -14.24
CA VAL A 195 3.39 -5.84 -14.77
C VAL A 195 3.27 -4.56 -13.95
N LEU A 196 3.42 -4.64 -12.62
CA LEU A 196 3.51 -3.47 -11.76
C LEU A 196 4.71 -2.57 -12.14
N LEU A 197 5.87 -3.16 -12.45
CA LEU A 197 7.03 -2.39 -12.92
C LEU A 197 6.73 -1.66 -14.23
N LEU A 198 6.10 -2.35 -15.18
CA LEU A 198 5.64 -1.71 -16.42
C LEU A 198 4.72 -0.53 -16.10
N ASP A 199 3.69 -0.71 -15.27
CA ASP A 199 2.76 0.36 -14.90
C ASP A 199 3.49 1.56 -14.26
N MET A 200 4.46 1.31 -13.37
CA MET A 200 5.29 2.36 -12.77
C MET A 200 6.08 3.13 -13.84
N ILE A 201 6.65 2.45 -14.83
CA ILE A 201 7.39 3.07 -15.93
C ILE A 201 6.46 3.88 -16.83
N LEU A 202 5.30 3.33 -17.17
CA LEU A 202 4.31 4.01 -18.00
C LEU A 202 3.83 5.31 -17.34
N LEU A 203 3.72 5.36 -16.01
CA LEU A 203 3.32 6.56 -15.30
C LEU A 203 4.34 7.72 -15.33
N GLN A 204 5.57 7.49 -15.77
CA GLN A 204 6.62 8.52 -15.76
C GLN A 204 6.34 9.62 -16.79
N THR A 205 6.15 10.86 -16.34
CA THR A 205 5.74 11.98 -17.20
C THR A 205 6.85 12.50 -18.12
N HIS A 206 8.12 12.27 -17.78
CA HIS A 206 9.29 12.68 -18.58
C HIS A 206 9.62 11.69 -19.70
N VAL A 207 8.98 10.53 -19.72
CA VAL A 207 9.16 9.50 -20.75
C VAL A 207 8.20 9.78 -21.90
N ASP A 208 8.72 9.79 -23.12
CA ASP A 208 7.92 10.11 -24.30
C ASP A 208 6.87 9.04 -24.60
N GLU A 209 5.75 9.48 -25.16
CA GLU A 209 4.62 8.62 -25.50
C GLU A 209 4.97 7.52 -26.52
N GLN A 210 5.89 7.78 -27.45
CA GLN A 210 6.27 6.81 -28.49
C GLN A 210 7.07 5.65 -27.87
N PHE A 211 8.01 5.98 -26.98
CA PHE A 211 8.73 5.02 -26.17
C PHE A 211 7.77 4.20 -25.29
N LYS A 212 6.80 4.84 -24.61
CA LYS A 212 5.81 4.11 -23.79
C LYS A 212 5.03 3.09 -24.61
N LEU A 213 4.58 3.48 -25.81
CA LEU A 213 3.86 2.57 -26.70
C LEU A 213 4.75 1.40 -27.16
N GLN A 214 5.99 1.67 -27.58
CA GLN A 214 6.95 0.64 -27.99
C GLN A 214 7.31 -0.30 -26.84
N LEU A 215 7.54 0.25 -25.64
CA LEU A 215 7.84 -0.49 -24.43
C LEU A 215 6.70 -1.45 -24.09
N PHE A 216 5.46 -0.96 -24.10
CA PHE A 216 4.27 -1.78 -23.88
C PHE A 216 4.13 -2.89 -24.94
N GLN A 217 4.27 -2.54 -26.22
CA GLN A 217 4.17 -3.52 -27.32
C GLN A 217 5.21 -4.63 -27.17
N ARG A 218 6.47 -4.27 -26.88
CA ARG A 218 7.55 -5.22 -26.64
C ARG A 218 7.28 -6.07 -25.40
N PHE A 219 6.83 -5.46 -24.31
CA PHE A 219 6.44 -6.18 -23.10
C PHE A 219 5.38 -7.24 -23.37
N VAL A 220 4.38 -6.89 -24.18
CA VAL A 220 3.33 -7.84 -24.57
C VAL A 220 3.86 -9.06 -25.34
N GLN A 221 4.95 -8.88 -26.09
CA GLN A 221 5.56 -9.92 -26.92
C GLN A 221 6.53 -10.80 -26.14
N GLU A 222 7.34 -10.21 -25.27
CA GLU A 222 8.50 -10.87 -24.65
C GLU A 222 8.25 -11.33 -23.21
N ALA A 223 7.40 -10.63 -22.44
CA ALA A 223 7.25 -10.92 -21.02
C ALA A 223 6.34 -12.14 -20.75
N GLN A 224 6.70 -12.89 -19.71
CA GLN A 224 5.89 -13.98 -19.17
C GLN A 224 4.94 -13.42 -18.09
N TYR A 225 3.64 -13.45 -18.35
CA TYR A 225 2.58 -13.04 -17.42
C TYR A 225 1.21 -13.57 -17.90
N ASP A 226 0.22 -13.61 -17.00
CA ASP A 226 -1.17 -13.92 -17.36
C ASP A 226 -1.78 -12.76 -18.17
N LYS A 227 -1.85 -12.94 -19.50
CA LYS A 227 -2.34 -11.94 -20.46
C LYS A 227 -3.79 -11.51 -20.24
N GLU A 228 -4.63 -12.40 -19.71
CA GLU A 228 -6.05 -12.13 -19.53
C GLU A 228 -6.32 -11.25 -18.31
N LYS A 229 -5.46 -11.34 -17.28
CA LYS A 229 -5.71 -10.69 -15.98
C LYS A 229 -4.89 -9.45 -15.70
N SER A 230 -3.77 -9.24 -16.41
CA SER A 230 -2.73 -8.35 -15.86
C SER A 230 -2.61 -6.99 -16.56
N LEU A 231 -3.05 -6.83 -17.81
CA LEU A 231 -2.76 -5.61 -18.60
C LEU A 231 -3.79 -4.47 -18.46
N ASN A 232 -4.89 -4.69 -17.75
CA ASN A 232 -5.99 -3.72 -17.76
C ASN A 232 -5.56 -2.34 -17.25
N ASN A 233 -4.72 -2.29 -16.20
CA ASN A 233 -4.16 -1.05 -15.66
C ASN A 233 -3.19 -0.38 -16.63
N SER A 234 -2.28 -1.13 -17.25
CA SER A 234 -1.35 -0.62 -18.25
C SER A 234 -2.08 0.02 -19.43
N ILE A 235 -3.14 -0.63 -19.91
CA ILE A 235 -4.00 -0.10 -20.98
C ILE A 235 -4.70 1.19 -20.52
N THR A 236 -5.27 1.21 -19.31
CA THR A 236 -5.87 2.43 -18.76
C THR A 236 -4.86 3.58 -18.70
N ILE A 237 -3.64 3.33 -18.21
CA ILE A 237 -2.57 4.35 -18.12
C ILE A 237 -2.24 4.91 -19.50
N LEU A 238 -2.00 4.04 -20.49
CA LEU A 238 -1.69 4.46 -21.84
C LEU A 238 -2.83 5.25 -22.48
N LEU A 239 -4.08 4.81 -22.32
CA LEU A 239 -5.23 5.54 -22.84
C LEU A 239 -5.33 6.95 -22.25
N TYR A 240 -4.99 7.15 -20.98
CA TYR A 240 -4.93 8.50 -20.41
C TYR A 240 -3.78 9.34 -20.97
N GLN A 241 -2.61 8.76 -21.15
CA GLN A 241 -1.38 9.53 -21.42
C GLN A 241 -1.04 9.71 -22.90
N LEU A 242 -1.52 8.83 -23.78
CA LEU A 242 -1.20 8.90 -25.20
C LEU A 242 -2.08 9.94 -25.92
N SER A 243 -1.52 10.55 -26.97
CA SER A 243 -2.30 11.33 -27.93
C SER A 243 -3.36 10.46 -28.64
N PRO A 244 -4.42 11.05 -29.23
CA PRO A 244 -5.46 10.28 -29.94
C PRO A 244 -4.90 9.37 -31.03
N GLU A 245 -3.92 9.84 -31.82
CA GLU A 245 -3.27 9.03 -32.86
C GLU A 245 -2.59 7.78 -32.28
N LYS A 246 -1.85 7.93 -31.17
CA LYS A 246 -1.18 6.80 -30.51
C LYS A 246 -2.16 5.90 -29.78
N CYS A 247 -3.28 6.43 -29.28
CA CYS A 247 -4.38 5.61 -28.75
C CYS A 247 -4.95 4.70 -29.85
N LYS A 248 -5.16 5.21 -31.07
CA LYS A 248 -5.62 4.41 -32.21
C LYS A 248 -4.63 3.26 -32.49
N ARG A 249 -3.32 3.56 -32.55
CA ARG A 249 -2.27 2.55 -32.73
C ARG A 249 -2.23 1.51 -31.61
N LEU A 250 -2.49 1.92 -30.36
CA LEU A 250 -2.62 1.00 -29.23
C LEU A 250 -3.80 0.05 -29.43
N ILE A 251 -4.98 0.56 -29.79
CA ILE A 251 -6.17 -0.28 -30.00
C ILE A 251 -5.96 -1.25 -31.17
N GLU A 252 -5.44 -0.78 -32.30
CA GLU A 252 -5.09 -1.63 -33.44
C GLU A 252 -4.14 -2.77 -33.03
N TYR A 253 -3.14 -2.46 -32.20
CA TYR A 253 -2.23 -3.45 -31.65
C TYR A 253 -2.93 -4.45 -30.73
N LEU A 254 -3.75 -3.99 -29.78
CA LEU A 254 -4.48 -4.87 -28.85
C LEU A 254 -5.39 -5.84 -29.61
N VAL A 255 -6.11 -5.35 -30.63
CA VAL A 255 -6.96 -6.18 -31.50
C VAL A 255 -6.10 -7.21 -32.25
N SER A 256 -4.96 -6.80 -32.84
CA SER A 256 -4.06 -7.71 -33.56
C SER A 256 -3.49 -8.83 -32.68
N LYS A 257 -3.37 -8.59 -31.37
CA LYS A 257 -2.88 -9.55 -30.38
C LYS A 257 -4.01 -10.26 -29.62
N GLN A 258 -5.27 -10.06 -30.01
CA GLN A 258 -6.45 -10.64 -29.37
C GLN A 258 -6.52 -10.33 -27.86
N ILE A 259 -6.01 -9.18 -27.44
CA ILE A 259 -6.07 -8.74 -26.04
C ILE A 259 -7.42 -8.09 -25.80
N ALA A 260 -8.17 -8.64 -24.83
CA ALA A 260 -9.49 -8.13 -24.48
C ALA A 260 -9.40 -6.69 -23.96
N ILE A 261 -10.27 -5.83 -24.49
CA ILE A 261 -10.41 -4.45 -24.04
C ILE A 261 -11.58 -4.40 -23.07
N SER A 262 -11.32 -4.02 -21.82
CA SER A 262 -12.38 -3.92 -20.82
C SER A 262 -13.42 -2.83 -21.22
N PRO A 263 -14.70 -2.98 -20.81
CA PRO A 263 -15.72 -1.96 -21.09
C PRO A 263 -15.32 -0.56 -20.61
N LYS A 264 -14.59 -0.48 -19.49
CA LYS A 264 -14.04 0.77 -18.96
C LYS A 264 -13.05 1.41 -19.94
N ASN A 265 -12.10 0.62 -20.45
CA ASN A 265 -11.09 1.09 -21.41
C ASN A 265 -11.74 1.47 -22.75
N GLY A 266 -12.78 0.74 -23.19
CA GLY A 266 -13.55 1.09 -24.39
C GLY A 266 -14.23 2.47 -24.28
N ARG A 267 -14.87 2.76 -23.13
CA ARG A 267 -15.47 4.09 -22.87
C ARG A 267 -14.42 5.20 -22.81
N LEU A 268 -13.29 4.94 -22.15
CA LEU A 268 -12.19 5.91 -22.05
C LEU A 268 -11.58 6.23 -23.43
N TYR A 269 -11.45 5.22 -24.29
CA TYR A 269 -11.05 5.44 -25.67
C TYR A 269 -12.07 6.30 -26.41
N GLN A 270 -13.37 5.97 -26.34
CA GLN A 270 -14.42 6.73 -27.03
C GLN A 270 -14.48 8.21 -26.61
N SER A 271 -14.35 8.51 -25.32
CA SER A 271 -14.41 9.91 -24.84
C SER A 271 -13.30 10.76 -25.45
N LYS A 272 -12.09 10.20 -25.62
CA LYS A 272 -10.96 10.92 -26.24
C LYS A 272 -11.19 11.36 -27.68
N PHE A 273 -12.09 10.71 -28.42
CA PHE A 273 -12.40 11.09 -29.81
C PHE A 273 -13.69 11.91 -29.92
N GLN A 274 -14.55 11.89 -28.90
CA GLN A 274 -15.68 12.81 -28.81
C GLN A 274 -15.21 14.23 -28.46
N ASP A 275 -14.22 14.36 -27.57
CA ASP A 275 -13.65 15.66 -27.18
C ASP A 275 -12.91 16.35 -28.33
N VAL A 276 -12.31 15.58 -29.25
CA VAL A 276 -11.63 16.11 -30.46
C VAL A 276 -12.63 16.62 -31.51
N ALA A 277 -13.84 16.05 -31.55
CA ALA A 277 -14.89 16.48 -32.48
C ALA A 277 -15.62 17.76 -32.03
N LEU A 278 -15.54 18.11 -30.74
CA LEU A 278 -16.12 19.34 -30.15
C LEU A 278 -15.14 20.51 -30.05
N ALA A 279 -13.85 20.27 -30.31
CA ALA A 279 -12.78 21.27 -30.27
C ALA A 279 -12.42 21.85 -31.65
N ASN A 280 -13.09 21.39 -32.71
CA ASN A 280 -13.01 21.90 -34.09
C ASN A 280 -14.34 22.52 -34.50
#